data_AF-A0A6B9YML0-F1
#
_entry.id   AF-A0A6B9YML0-F1
#
_cell.length_a   1.000
_cell.length_b   1.000
_cell.length_c   1.000
_cell.angle_alpha   90.00
_cell.angle_beta   90.00
_cell.angle_gamma   90.00
#
_symmetry.space_group_name_H-M   'P 1'
#
loop_
_entity.id
_entity.type
_entity.pdbx_description
1 polymer ?
#
loop_
_entity_poly.entity_id
_entity_poly.type
_entity_poly.pdbx_seq_one_letter_code
_entity_poly.pdbx_strand_id
1 'polypeptide(L)'
;MGLDIRIPLGLIFLVIGGIMTLYGFVTRHSAIYARSLDVNLNLAWGAIMFLFGLVMYVVGRRQKWHDDPMNPRPWERKNKLPRT
;
A
#
# COMPACT_ATOMS: atom_id res chain seq x y z
N MET A 1 5.94 -8.03 -17.83
CA MET A 1 5.76 -8.33 -16.40
C MET A 1 5.16 -7.08 -15.76
N GLY A 2 3.84 -7.06 -15.57
CA GLY A 2 3.16 -5.91 -14.95
C GLY A 2 3.60 -5.83 -13.49
N LEU A 3 4.42 -4.82 -13.16
CA LEU A 3 4.77 -4.56 -11.77
C LEU A 3 3.47 -4.18 -11.05
N ASP A 4 3.01 -4.99 -10.09
CA ASP A 4 1.85 -4.66 -9.26
C ASP A 4 2.15 -3.35 -8.52
N ILE A 5 1.58 -2.25 -9.01
CA ILE A 5 1.75 -0.88 -8.48
C ILE A 5 1.41 -0.76 -6.98
N ARG A 6 0.72 -1.77 -6.45
CA ARG A 6 0.30 -1.88 -5.06
C ARG A 6 1.48 -2.07 -4.12
N ILE A 7 2.51 -2.79 -4.57
CA ILE A 7 3.71 -3.06 -3.79
C ILE A 7 4.55 -1.79 -3.59
N PRO A 8 4.95 -1.03 -4.64
CA PRO A 8 5.71 0.20 -4.46
C PRO A 8 4.90 1.27 -3.73
N LEU A 9 3.59 1.39 -3.99
CA LEU A 9 2.74 2.35 -3.28
C LEU A 9 2.62 2.00 -1.79
N GLY A 10 2.37 0.73 -1.45
CA GLY A 10 2.30 0.27 -0.07
C GLY A 10 3.60 0.47 0.71
N LEU A 11 4.75 0.27 0.06
CA LEU A 11 6.08 0.50 0.64
C LEU A 11 6.28 1.97 1.03
N ILE A 12 5.93 2.91 0.14
CA ILE A 12 6.10 4.35 0.40
C ILE A 12 5.23 4.76 1.60
N PHE A 13 3.96 4.34 1.64
CA PHE A 13 3.07 4.62 2.77
C PHE A 13 3.55 4.00 4.08
N LEU A 14 4.10 2.79 4.03
CA LEU A 14 4.64 2.11 5.20
C LEU A 14 5.89 2.82 5.75
N VAL A 15 6.80 3.26 4.89
CA VAL A 15 8.02 3.98 5.31
C VAL A 15 7.66 5.36 5.86
N ILE A 16 6.90 6.16 5.12
CA ILE A 16 6.54 7.53 5.53
C ILE A 16 5.66 7.50 6.78
N GLY A 17 4.63 6.65 6.80
CA GLY A 17 3.76 6.46 7.97
C GLY A 17 4.53 5.95 9.19
N GLY A 18 5.49 5.05 8.99
CA GLY A 18 6.38 4.55 10.04
C GLY A 18 7.24 5.66 10.64
N ILE A 19 7.87 6.50 9.81
CA ILE A 19 8.65 7.66 10.25
C ILE A 19 7.76 8.64 11.02
N MET A 20 6.57 8.98 10.51
CA MET A 20 5.63 9.87 11.20
C MET A 20 5.14 9.31 12.53
N THR A 21 4.86 8.00 12.59
CA THR A 21 4.42 7.32 13.82
C THR A 21 5.54 7.31 14.85
N LEU A 22 6.77 7.01 14.45
CA LEU A 22 7.94 6.99 15.32
C LEU A 22 8.26 8.41 15.83
N TYR A 23 8.24 9.39 14.94
CA TYR A 23 8.42 10.80 15.30
C TYR A 23 7.33 11.28 16.25
N GLY A 24 6.06 10.98 15.96
CA GLY A 24 4.94 11.30 16.84
C GLY A 24 5.00 10.56 18.19
N PHE A 25 5.61 9.38 18.25
CA PHE A 25 5.81 8.63 19.49
C PHE A 25 6.95 9.21 20.34
N VAL A 26 8.08 9.54 19.73
CA VAL A 26 9.23 10.16 20.41
C VAL A 26 8.91 11.57 20.91
N THR A 27 8.08 12.31 20.16
CA THR A 27 7.79 13.73 20.45
C THR A 27 6.63 13.93 21.41
N ARG A 28 5.95 12.86 21.89
CA ARG A 28 4.75 12.93 22.77
C ARG A 28 4.90 13.78 24.05
N HIS A 29 6.12 14.05 24.51
CA HIS A 29 6.41 14.84 25.72
C HIS A 29 7.00 16.24 25.43
N SER A 30 7.07 16.64 24.16
CA SER A 30 7.66 17.93 23.79
C SER A 30 6.65 19.07 23.85
N ALA A 31 7.10 20.23 24.36
CA ALA A 31 6.35 21.47 24.48
C ALA A 31 5.80 22.04 23.14
N ILE A 32 6.11 21.41 22.01
CA ILE A 32 5.60 21.73 20.67
C ILE A 32 4.07 21.49 20.57
N TYR A 33 3.51 20.55 21.35
CA TYR A 33 2.07 20.21 21.30
C TYR A 33 1.14 21.22 21.99
N ALA A 34 1.69 22.18 22.73
CA ALA A 34 0.93 23.26 23.35
C ALA A 34 0.16 24.13 22.33
N ARG A 35 0.58 24.15 21.04
CA ARG A 35 -0.12 24.87 19.96
C ARG A 35 -1.25 24.08 19.29
N SER A 36 -1.39 22.79 19.55
CA SER A 36 -2.24 21.88 18.77
C SER A 36 -3.36 21.21 19.58
N LEU A 37 -3.78 21.83 20.69
CA LEU A 37 -4.86 21.27 21.54
C LEU A 37 -4.48 19.90 22.14
N ASP A 38 -3.20 19.67 22.43
CA ASP A 38 -2.66 18.42 23.01
C ASP A 38 -2.81 17.15 22.15
N VAL A 39 -3.32 17.28 20.92
CA VAL A 39 -3.52 16.14 20.02
C VAL A 39 -2.26 15.91 19.18
N ASN A 40 -1.69 14.70 19.30
CA ASN A 40 -0.56 14.25 18.50
C ASN A 40 -0.98 13.91 17.05
N LEU A 41 -1.24 14.92 16.21
CA LEU A 41 -1.67 14.71 14.81
C LEU A 41 -0.68 13.86 14.00
N ASN A 42 0.64 14.07 14.16
CA ASN A 42 1.67 13.30 13.47
C ASN A 42 1.58 11.80 13.78
N LEU A 43 1.25 11.47 15.03
CA LEU A 43 1.08 10.09 15.45
C LEU A 43 -0.22 9.51 14.90
N ALA A 44 -1.34 10.23 15.00
CA ALA A 44 -2.64 9.75 14.54
C ALA A 44 -2.65 9.52 13.01
N TRP A 45 -2.23 10.52 12.25
CA TRP A 45 -2.13 10.43 10.79
C TRP A 45 -1.03 9.48 10.33
N GLY A 46 0.12 9.47 11.02
CA GLY A 46 1.19 8.50 10.79
C GLY A 46 0.72 7.06 10.98
N ALA A 47 -0.02 6.78 12.06
CA ALA A 47 -0.54 5.46 12.35
C ALA A 47 -1.59 5.00 11.33
N ILE A 48 -2.49 5.90 10.90
CA ILE A 48 -3.47 5.62 9.84
C ILE A 48 -2.74 5.26 8.53
N MET A 49 -1.78 6.07 8.11
CA MET A 49 -1.00 5.83 6.89
C MET A 49 -0.16 4.55 6.97
N PHE A 50 0.46 4.28 8.13
CA PHE A 50 1.24 3.08 8.38
C PHE A 50 0.37 1.82 8.28
N LEU A 51 -0.80 1.82 8.95
CA LEU A 51 -1.74 0.70 8.90
C LEU A 51 -2.25 0.47 7.48
N PHE A 52 -2.60 1.54 6.76
CA PHE A 52 -3.02 1.46 5.36
C PHE A 52 -1.93 0.88 4.45
N GLY A 53 -0.70 1.39 4.54
CA GLY A 53 0.45 0.88 3.78
C GLY A 53 0.76 -0.58 4.09
N LEU A 54 0.64 -0.99 5.35
CA LEU A 54 0.81 -2.38 5.80
C LEU A 54 -0.22 -3.30 5.15
N VAL A 55 -1.51 -2.94 5.22
CA VAL A 55 -2.60 -3.72 4.60
C VAL A 55 -2.38 -3.85 3.10
N MET A 56 -2.06 -2.74 2.43
CA MET A 56 -1.82 -2.72 0.99
C MET A 56 -0.62 -3.57 0.57
N TYR A 57 0.47 -3.52 1.34
CA TYR A 57 1.66 -4.34 1.10
C TYR A 57 1.38 -5.84 1.30
N VAL A 58 0.63 -6.20 2.33
CA VAL A 58 0.22 -7.60 2.59
C VAL A 58 -0.70 -8.12 1.49
N VAL A 59 -1.66 -7.32 1.03
CA VAL A 59 -2.58 -7.68 -0.06
C VAL A 59 -1.85 -7.77 -1.40
N GLY A 60 -0.94 -6.85 -1.70
CA GLY A 60 -0.11 -6.86 -2.91
C GLY A 60 0.79 -8.10 -2.98
N ARG A 61 1.35 -8.56 -1.85
CA ARG A 61 2.09 -9.84 -1.80
C ARG A 61 1.21 -11.08 -1.99
N ARG A 62 -0.11 -10.96 -1.83
CA ARG A 62 -1.08 -12.06 -2.02
C ARG A 62 -1.60 -12.15 -3.46
N GLN A 63 -1.21 -11.24 -4.37
CA GLN A 63 -1.56 -11.36 -5.78
C GLN A 63 -0.73 -12.43 -6.49
N LYS A 64 -1.26 -13.65 -6.44
CA LYS A 64 -1.02 -14.70 -7.43
C LYS A 64 -2.31 -15.03 -8.18
N TRP A 65 -3.16 -14.03 -8.42
CA TRP A 65 -4.40 -14.24 -9.17
C TRP A 65 -4.10 -14.18 -10.68
N HIS A 66 -3.46 -15.26 -11.14
CA HIS A 66 -3.64 -15.93 -12.43
C HIS A 66 -3.66 -15.09 -13.71
N ASP A 67 -2.50 -15.00 -14.37
CA ASP A 67 -2.42 -15.17 -15.82
C ASP A 67 -2.03 -16.63 -16.06
N ASP A 68 -3.01 -17.53 -16.22
CA ASP A 68 -2.73 -18.92 -16.60
C ASP A 68 -2.39 -18.95 -18.09
N PRO A 69 -1.18 -19.31 -18.53
CA PRO A 69 -0.92 -19.55 -19.95
C PRO A 69 -1.78 -20.71 -20.50
N MET A 70 -2.34 -21.57 -19.64
CA MET A 70 -3.13 -22.74 -20.04
C MET A 70 -4.63 -22.46 -20.21
N ASN A 71 -5.18 -21.39 -19.63
CA ASN A 71 -6.60 -21.02 -19.83
C ASN A 71 -6.72 -19.57 -20.35
N PRO A 72 -6.40 -19.34 -21.63
CA PRO A 72 -6.62 -18.04 -22.25
C PRO A 72 -8.12 -17.69 -22.22
N ARG A 73 -8.41 -16.41 -22.04
CA ARG A 73 -9.77 -15.91 -21.88
C ARG A 73 -10.58 -16.26 -23.14
N PRO A 74 -11.90 -16.51 -23.04
CA PRO A 74 -12.70 -16.97 -24.19
C PRO A 74 -12.56 -16.14 -25.48
N TRP A 75 -12.28 -14.84 -25.34
CA TRP A 75 -12.05 -13.90 -26.45
C TRP A 75 -10.62 -13.89 -26.99
N GLU A 76 -9.60 -14.29 -26.21
CA GLU A 76 -8.21 -14.47 -26.70
C GLU A 76 -8.09 -15.67 -27.65
N ARG A 77 -9.02 -16.64 -27.54
CA ARG A 77 -9.09 -17.80 -28.43
C ARG A 77 -9.41 -17.44 -29.87
N LYS A 78 -10.19 -16.37 -30.10
CA LYS A 78 -10.67 -16.00 -31.43
C LYS A 78 -9.56 -15.52 -32.38
N ASN A 79 -8.46 -14.98 -31.86
CA ASN A 79 -7.33 -14.53 -32.68
C ASN A 79 -6.35 -15.66 -33.03
N LYS A 80 -6.48 -16.85 -32.44
CA LYS A 80 -5.61 -18.01 -32.71
C LYS A 80 -6.21 -19.03 -33.67
N LEU A 81 -7.47 -18.86 -34.08
CA LEU A 81 -8.14 -19.74 -35.03
C LEU A 81 -7.85 -19.25 -36.46
N PRO A 82 -7.48 -20.14 -37.40
CA PRO A 82 -7.37 -19.75 -38.80
C PRO A 82 -8.72 -19.19 -39.26
N ARG A 83 -8.71 -17.96 -39.79
CA ARG A 83 -9.87 -17.36 -40.42
C ARG A 83 -10.08 -18.08 -41.74
N THR A 84 -10.93 -19.11 -41.72
CA THR A 84 -11.45 -19.78 -42.92
C THR A 84 -12.40 -18.87 -43.67
#